data_AF-A0A846E1X4-F1
#
_entry.id   AF-A0A846E1X4-F1
#
_cell.length_a   1.000
_cell.length_b   1.000
_cell.length_c   1.000
_cell.angle_alpha   90.00
_cell.angle_beta   90.00
_cell.angle_gamma   90.00
#
_symmetry.space_group_name_H-M   'P 1'
#
loop_
_entity.id
_entity.type
_entity.pdbx_description
1 polymer ?
#
loop_
_entity_poly.entity_id
_entity_poly.type
_entity_poly.pdbx_seq_one_letter_code
_entity_poly.pdbx_strand_id
1 'polypeptide(L)'
;KNQKVLQNKHNELSTYGIGKDRTAEQWKMLGRSLLHQGLLDQTTDGYAVLKLNPLSWEVMRRQRSVHLVVTEPKKKASEETNLKKAGVEILFDKLRKLRKKIADEQSVPPYVVFADSTLKLMAQMQPQTLAEFSQLSGVGTYKLNQYGERFITEIKAYRQEQDLGTPPSKTKKSNPDTRLTTWELFEQGLSVEEIASQRQLKPTTIQGHLAELIEKGKPIDLNPLVSPEHQALILQAVRETGVSEGIKPIYEYLDGKIDYGEIRLFLAWWRQQQQEGSEQMVNSNKR
;
A
#
# COMPACT_ATOMS: atom_id res chain seq x y z
N LYS A 1 -19.55 -20.24 -16.60
CA LYS A 1 -19.00 -21.30 -17.48
C LYS A 1 -18.15 -20.62 -18.56
N ASN A 2 -16.92 -21.07 -18.81
CA ASN A 2 -15.94 -20.34 -19.62
C ASN A 2 -16.14 -20.64 -21.13
N GLN A 3 -16.44 -19.62 -21.93
CA GLN A 3 -16.94 -19.75 -23.32
C GLN A 3 -15.94 -20.44 -24.27
N LYS A 4 -14.63 -20.30 -24.01
CA LYS A 4 -13.54 -20.91 -24.80
C LYS A 4 -13.44 -22.44 -24.67
N VAL A 5 -13.89 -23.00 -23.54
CA VAL A 5 -13.80 -24.45 -23.29
C VAL A 5 -14.84 -25.20 -24.12
N LEU A 6 -16.04 -24.62 -24.26
CA LEU A 6 -17.13 -25.17 -25.06
C LEU A 6 -16.85 -25.04 -26.56
N GLN A 7 -16.25 -23.92 -26.99
CA GLN A 7 -15.89 -23.71 -28.41
C GLN A 7 -14.86 -24.71 -28.92
N ASN A 8 -13.90 -25.12 -28.08
CA ASN A 8 -12.85 -26.07 -28.47
C ASN A 8 -13.19 -27.54 -28.14
N LYS A 9 -14.43 -27.83 -27.73
CA LYS A 9 -14.90 -29.16 -27.28
C LYS A 9 -14.02 -29.81 -26.20
N HIS A 10 -13.26 -29.00 -25.45
CA HIS A 10 -12.38 -29.52 -24.40
C HIS A 10 -13.16 -30.19 -23.27
N ASN A 11 -14.46 -29.94 -23.16
CA ASN A 11 -15.37 -30.62 -22.25
C ASN A 11 -15.63 -32.11 -22.59
N GLU A 12 -15.26 -32.58 -23.79
CA GLU A 12 -15.44 -33.96 -24.25
C GLU A 12 -14.17 -34.81 -24.06
N LEU A 13 -13.05 -34.19 -23.66
CA LEU A 13 -11.79 -34.90 -23.45
C LEU A 13 -11.85 -35.75 -22.18
N SER A 14 -11.35 -36.99 -22.27
CA SER A 14 -11.29 -37.91 -21.13
C SER A 14 -10.48 -37.38 -19.96
N THR A 15 -9.57 -36.42 -20.18
CA THR A 15 -8.75 -35.78 -19.15
C THR A 15 -9.36 -34.49 -18.58
N TYR A 16 -10.49 -34.02 -19.12
CA TYR A 16 -11.09 -32.77 -18.71
C TYR A 16 -11.69 -32.87 -17.30
N GLY A 17 -11.13 -32.08 -16.39
CA GLY A 17 -11.57 -32.05 -14.99
C GLY A 17 -10.98 -33.15 -14.09
N ILE A 18 -9.96 -33.90 -14.56
CA ILE A 18 -9.30 -34.99 -13.80
C ILE A 18 -8.37 -34.50 -12.65
N GLY A 19 -8.30 -33.20 -12.36
CA GLY A 19 -7.72 -32.75 -11.09
C GLY A 19 -8.28 -31.43 -10.60
N LYS A 20 -9.56 -31.47 -10.22
CA LYS A 20 -10.26 -30.38 -9.52
C LYS A 20 -9.77 -30.16 -8.09
N ASP A 21 -9.05 -31.15 -7.54
CA ASP A 21 -8.36 -31.10 -6.26
C ASP A 21 -7.12 -30.20 -6.29
N ARG A 22 -6.69 -29.72 -7.47
CA ARG A 22 -5.49 -28.89 -7.65
C ARG A 22 -5.80 -27.52 -8.21
N THR A 23 -5.13 -26.50 -7.67
CA THR A 23 -5.19 -25.12 -8.18
C THR A 23 -4.39 -24.98 -9.48
N ALA A 24 -4.66 -23.92 -10.24
CA ALA A 24 -3.92 -23.63 -11.47
C ALA A 24 -2.40 -23.46 -11.23
N GLU A 25 -2.00 -22.95 -10.06
CA GLU A 25 -0.59 -22.83 -9.70
C GLU A 25 0.06 -24.18 -9.41
N GLN A 26 -0.66 -25.07 -8.71
CA GLN A 26 -0.20 -26.44 -8.48
C GLN A 26 -0.02 -27.21 -9.80
N TRP A 27 -0.91 -27.02 -10.76
CA TRP A 27 -0.77 -27.57 -12.11
C TRP A 27 0.47 -27.04 -12.85
N LYS A 28 0.74 -25.73 -12.76
CA LYS A 28 1.94 -25.13 -13.34
C LYS A 28 3.23 -25.63 -12.67
N MET A 29 3.23 -25.79 -11.35
CA MET A 29 4.37 -26.34 -10.62
C MET A 29 4.65 -27.79 -11.01
N LEU A 30 3.60 -28.60 -11.15
CA LEU A 30 3.72 -29.98 -11.61
C LEU A 30 4.34 -30.04 -13.01
N GLY A 31 3.83 -29.24 -13.95
CA GLY A 31 4.39 -29.17 -15.30
C GLY A 31 5.87 -28.77 -15.33
N ARG A 32 6.27 -27.77 -14.53
CA ARG A 32 7.69 -27.36 -14.39
C ARG A 32 8.56 -28.44 -13.76
N SER A 33 8.05 -29.15 -12.75
CA SER A 33 8.79 -30.23 -12.10
C SER A 33 9.06 -31.37 -13.08
N LEU A 34 8.06 -31.74 -13.90
CA LEU A 34 8.23 -32.76 -14.94
C LEU A 34 9.19 -32.32 -16.04
N LEU A 35 9.15 -31.06 -16.48
CA LEU A 35 10.14 -30.49 -17.40
C LEU A 35 11.56 -30.55 -16.82
N HIS A 36 11.73 -30.16 -15.55
CA HIS A 36 13.04 -30.16 -14.87
C HIS A 36 13.61 -31.58 -14.71
N GLN A 37 12.75 -32.58 -14.49
CA GLN A 37 13.16 -33.99 -14.44
C GLN A 37 13.41 -34.60 -15.84
N GLY A 38 13.27 -33.81 -16.91
CA GLY A 38 13.42 -34.26 -18.29
C GLY A 38 12.33 -35.23 -18.74
N LEU A 39 11.21 -35.30 -18.02
CA LEU A 39 10.07 -36.17 -18.33
C LEU A 39 9.10 -35.54 -19.32
N LEU A 40 9.28 -34.27 -19.66
CA LEU A 40 8.56 -33.54 -20.69
C LEU A 40 9.55 -32.68 -21.45
N ASP A 41 9.27 -32.47 -22.74
CA ASP A 41 9.98 -31.50 -23.55
C ASP A 41 9.08 -30.28 -23.81
N GLN A 42 9.70 -29.15 -24.16
CA GLN A 42 8.99 -27.95 -24.58
C GLN A 42 9.41 -27.59 -26.00
N THR A 43 8.45 -27.27 -26.87
CA THR A 43 8.74 -26.83 -28.22
C THR A 43 9.35 -25.42 -28.21
N THR A 44 10.30 -25.17 -29.13
CA THR A 44 11.03 -23.89 -29.25
C THR A 44 10.47 -22.98 -30.34
N ASP A 45 9.37 -23.36 -30.98
CA ASP A 45 8.75 -22.75 -32.16
C ASP A 45 7.82 -21.56 -31.84
N GLY A 46 8.16 -20.77 -30.82
CA GLY A 46 7.44 -19.53 -30.47
C GLY A 46 6.17 -19.73 -29.63
N TYR A 47 5.63 -20.95 -29.56
CA TYR A 47 4.56 -21.32 -28.63
C TYR A 47 5.03 -22.43 -27.70
N ALA A 48 5.03 -22.15 -26.39
CA ALA A 48 5.45 -23.07 -25.35
C ALA A 48 4.48 -24.25 -25.17
N VAL A 49 4.53 -25.24 -26.06
CA VAL A 49 3.72 -26.47 -25.98
C VAL A 49 4.54 -27.57 -25.31
N LEU A 50 3.91 -28.27 -24.37
CA LEU A 50 4.50 -29.43 -23.71
C LEU A 50 4.38 -30.66 -24.61
N LYS A 51 5.50 -31.36 -24.84
CA LYS A 51 5.56 -32.57 -25.64
C LYS A 51 6.03 -33.76 -24.79
N LEU A 52 5.40 -34.90 -25.01
CA LEU A 52 5.83 -36.17 -24.42
C LEU A 52 7.10 -36.66 -25.13
N ASN A 53 8.04 -37.18 -24.35
CA ASN A 53 9.30 -37.75 -24.80
C ASN A 53 9.39 -39.25 -24.40
N PRO A 54 10.46 -39.98 -24.75
CA PRO A 54 10.57 -41.40 -24.43
C PRO A 54 10.42 -41.70 -22.93
N LEU A 55 10.96 -40.85 -22.05
CA LEU A 55 10.85 -41.00 -20.60
C LEU A 55 9.43 -40.76 -20.09
N SER A 56 8.65 -39.90 -20.74
CA SER A 56 7.22 -39.74 -20.42
C SER A 56 6.45 -41.05 -20.58
N TRP A 57 6.77 -41.84 -21.61
CA TRP A 57 6.09 -43.09 -21.91
C TRP A 57 6.40 -44.20 -20.91
N GLU A 58 7.62 -44.25 -20.37
CA GLU A 58 8.00 -45.18 -19.28
C GLU A 58 7.16 -44.94 -18.03
N VAL A 59 6.89 -43.67 -17.71
CA VAL A 59 6.02 -43.28 -16.58
C VAL A 59 4.56 -43.66 -16.87
N MET A 60 4.05 -43.37 -18.08
CA MET A 60 2.68 -43.73 -18.46
C MET A 60 2.43 -45.25 -18.47
N ARG A 61 3.47 -46.04 -18.76
CA ARG A 61 3.44 -47.52 -18.68
C ARG A 61 3.71 -48.07 -17.28
N ARG A 62 3.80 -47.22 -16.25
CA ARG A 62 4.11 -47.58 -14.85
C ARG A 62 5.45 -48.28 -14.65
N GLN A 63 6.39 -48.12 -15.59
CA GLN A 63 7.74 -48.69 -15.49
C GLN A 63 8.67 -47.82 -14.65
N ARG A 64 8.31 -46.54 -14.46
CA ARG A 64 9.05 -45.57 -13.66
C ARG A 64 8.12 -44.81 -12.73
N SER A 65 8.42 -44.82 -11.43
CA SER A 65 7.72 -44.01 -10.43
C SER A 65 8.32 -42.61 -10.37
N VAL A 66 7.45 -41.60 -10.35
CA VAL A 66 7.85 -40.19 -10.26
C VAL A 66 7.45 -39.66 -8.89
N HIS A 67 8.43 -39.25 -8.10
CA HIS A 67 8.20 -38.58 -6.83
C HIS A 67 8.22 -37.07 -7.06
N LEU A 68 7.11 -36.40 -6.73
CA LEU A 68 6.98 -34.95 -6.82
C LEU A 68 7.00 -34.37 -5.41
N VAL A 69 7.90 -33.41 -5.18
CA VAL A 69 7.86 -32.61 -3.96
C VAL A 69 6.70 -31.64 -4.09
N VAL A 70 5.57 -31.96 -3.47
CA VAL A 70 4.46 -31.04 -3.34
C VAL A 70 4.76 -30.17 -2.12
N THR A 71 5.35 -29.00 -2.35
CA THR A 71 5.30 -27.94 -1.34
C THR A 71 3.86 -27.48 -1.24
N GLU A 72 3.16 -27.93 -0.18
CA GLU A 72 1.92 -27.27 0.22
C GLU A 72 2.27 -25.80 0.47
N PRO A 73 1.57 -24.84 -0.17
CA PRO A 73 1.77 -23.45 0.16
C PRO A 73 1.32 -23.27 1.60
N LYS A 74 2.28 -23.20 2.54
CA LYS A 74 2.02 -22.67 3.88
C LYS A 74 1.33 -21.33 3.68
N LYS A 75 0.09 -21.21 4.16
CA LYS A 75 -0.81 -20.02 4.08
C LYS A 75 -0.20 -18.70 4.60
N LYS A 76 1.07 -18.65 4.98
CA LYS A 76 1.76 -17.45 5.45
C LYS A 76 2.35 -16.58 4.34
N ALA A 77 2.57 -17.11 3.13
CA ALA A 77 3.18 -16.33 2.02
C ALA A 77 2.18 -15.49 1.19
N SER A 78 0.87 -15.70 1.36
CA SER A 78 -0.16 -14.96 0.60
C SER A 78 -0.42 -13.55 1.12
N GLU A 79 -0.09 -13.26 2.38
CA GLU A 79 -0.24 -11.91 2.95
C GLU A 79 0.91 -11.01 2.51
N GLU A 80 2.17 -11.43 2.62
CA GLU A 80 3.31 -10.61 2.19
C GLU A 80 3.29 -10.31 0.68
N THR A 81 2.86 -11.26 -0.16
CA THR A 81 2.80 -11.06 -1.61
C THR A 81 1.63 -10.15 -2.01
N ASN A 82 0.49 -10.22 -1.30
CA ASN A 82 -0.63 -9.30 -1.51
C ASN A 82 -0.37 -7.91 -0.93
N LEU A 83 0.29 -7.81 0.22
CA LEU A 83 0.70 -6.55 0.84
C LEU A 83 1.76 -5.84 -0.03
N LYS A 84 2.75 -6.58 -0.55
CA LYS A 84 3.72 -6.03 -1.51
C LYS A 84 3.05 -5.58 -2.81
N LYS A 85 2.11 -6.35 -3.35
CA LYS A 85 1.34 -5.92 -4.54
C LYS A 85 0.47 -4.69 -4.26
N ALA A 86 -0.20 -4.65 -3.11
CA ALA A 86 -1.01 -3.51 -2.70
C ALA A 86 -0.14 -2.25 -2.51
N GLY A 87 1.05 -2.40 -1.91
CA GLY A 87 2.01 -1.31 -1.75
C GLY A 87 2.54 -0.78 -3.09
N VAL A 88 2.86 -1.67 -4.03
CA VAL A 88 3.27 -1.28 -5.39
C VAL A 88 2.18 -0.50 -6.12
N GLU A 89 0.91 -0.90 -6.02
CA GLU A 89 -0.21 -0.16 -6.62
C GLU A 89 -0.39 1.24 -5.98
N ILE A 90 -0.24 1.34 -4.66
CA ILE A 90 -0.34 2.63 -3.94
C ILE A 90 0.77 3.59 -4.38
N LEU A 91 2.02 3.12 -4.40
CA LEU A 91 3.14 3.93 -4.87
C LEU A 91 2.96 4.31 -6.33
N PHE A 92 2.53 3.38 -7.19
CA PHE A 92 2.27 3.66 -8.59
C PHE A 92 1.26 4.79 -8.80
N ASP A 93 0.17 4.81 -8.03
CA ASP A 93 -0.82 5.89 -8.09
C ASP A 93 -0.26 7.24 -7.58
N LYS A 94 0.58 7.24 -6.53
CA LYS A 94 1.28 8.45 -6.08
C LYS A 94 2.19 9.00 -7.18
N LEU A 95 2.99 8.14 -7.80
CA LEU A 95 3.89 8.54 -8.89
C LEU A 95 3.12 9.03 -10.12
N ARG A 96 1.93 8.47 -10.40
CA ARG A 96 1.05 8.96 -11.47
C ARG A 96 0.52 10.37 -11.18
N LYS A 97 0.17 10.67 -9.93
CA LYS A 97 -0.25 12.02 -9.49
C LYS A 97 0.91 13.01 -9.60
N LEU A 98 2.10 12.63 -9.14
CA LEU A 98 3.31 13.46 -9.28
C LEU A 98 3.61 13.75 -10.75
N ARG A 99 3.58 12.73 -11.60
CA ARG A 99 3.75 12.89 -13.06
C ARG A 99 2.76 13.88 -13.64
N LYS A 100 1.48 13.76 -13.26
CA LYS A 100 0.45 14.69 -13.74
C LYS A 100 0.76 16.12 -13.29
N LYS A 101 1.13 16.34 -12.03
CA LYS A 101 1.50 17.66 -11.52
C LYS A 101 2.66 18.28 -12.32
N ILE A 102 3.72 17.51 -12.57
CA ILE A 102 4.88 17.95 -13.35
C ILE A 102 4.48 18.29 -14.80
N ALA A 103 3.62 17.46 -15.39
CA ALA A 103 3.14 17.63 -16.74
C ALA A 103 2.27 18.88 -16.88
N ASP A 104 1.39 19.14 -15.90
CA ASP A 104 0.57 20.34 -15.83
C ASP A 104 1.45 21.59 -15.63
N GLU A 105 2.47 21.54 -14.75
CA GLU A 105 3.45 22.63 -14.53
C GLU A 105 4.23 22.98 -15.82
N GLN A 106 4.53 21.97 -16.64
CA GLN A 106 5.30 22.14 -17.88
C GLN A 106 4.41 22.26 -19.12
N SER A 107 3.08 22.26 -18.97
CA SER A 107 2.11 22.28 -20.07
C SER A 107 2.36 21.19 -21.13
N VAL A 108 2.80 20.00 -20.70
CA VAL A 108 3.05 18.84 -21.58
C VAL A 108 2.14 17.68 -21.21
N PRO A 109 1.85 16.74 -22.14
CA PRO A 109 1.12 15.52 -21.80
C PRO A 109 1.87 14.65 -20.77
N PRO A 110 1.19 14.02 -19.79
CA PRO A 110 1.85 13.27 -18.72
C PRO A 110 2.82 12.18 -19.16
N TYR A 111 2.50 11.46 -20.26
CA TYR A 111 3.36 10.39 -20.77
C TYR A 111 4.73 10.88 -21.26
N VAL A 112 4.88 12.18 -21.56
CA VAL A 112 6.16 12.80 -21.98
C VAL A 112 7.15 12.80 -20.82
N VAL A 113 6.69 13.05 -19.59
CA VAL A 113 7.51 12.99 -18.37
C VAL A 113 8.02 11.56 -18.15
N PHE A 114 7.11 10.60 -17.94
CA PHE A 114 7.44 9.16 -17.89
C PHE A 114 6.30 8.30 -18.45
N ALA A 115 6.64 7.20 -19.13
CA ALA A 115 5.67 6.19 -19.53
C ALA A 115 5.14 5.42 -18.31
N ASP A 116 3.92 4.88 -18.41
CA ASP A 116 3.32 4.05 -17.36
C ASP A 116 4.18 2.82 -17.03
N SER A 117 4.89 2.27 -18.01
CA SER A 117 5.83 1.16 -17.82
C SER A 117 6.99 1.54 -16.89
N THR A 118 7.59 2.71 -17.08
CA THR A 118 8.67 3.22 -16.22
C THR A 118 8.14 3.53 -14.82
N LEU A 119 6.96 4.12 -14.69
CA LEU A 119 6.34 4.37 -13.37
C LEU A 119 6.07 3.06 -12.60
N LYS A 120 5.61 2.00 -13.28
CA LYS A 120 5.43 0.68 -12.65
C LYS A 120 6.77 0.12 -12.18
N LEU A 121 7.82 0.28 -12.98
CA LEU A 121 9.16 -0.17 -12.62
C LEU A 121 9.71 0.60 -11.41
N MET A 122 9.49 1.93 -11.35
CA MET A 122 9.82 2.76 -10.18
C MET A 122 9.08 2.26 -8.92
N ALA A 123 7.79 1.95 -9.05
CA ALA A 123 7.00 1.46 -7.92
C ALA A 123 7.43 0.07 -7.42
N GLN A 124 7.93 -0.78 -8.32
CA GLN A 124 8.45 -2.12 -8.00
C GLN A 124 9.85 -2.06 -7.39
N MET A 125 10.76 -1.28 -7.99
CA MET A 125 12.18 -1.23 -7.61
C MET A 125 12.45 -0.25 -6.47
N GLN A 126 11.59 0.76 -6.27
CA GLN A 126 11.68 1.79 -5.22
C GLN A 126 13.09 2.41 -5.08
N PRO A 127 13.69 2.93 -6.16
CA PRO A 127 15.03 3.51 -6.13
C PRO A 127 15.13 4.66 -5.14
N GLN A 128 16.20 4.67 -4.35
CA GLN A 128 16.47 5.70 -3.34
C GLN A 128 17.63 6.63 -3.71
N THR A 129 18.41 6.25 -4.71
CA THR A 129 19.55 7.03 -5.20
C THR A 129 19.38 7.38 -6.67
N LEU A 130 20.03 8.45 -7.11
CA LEU A 130 20.07 8.81 -8.54
C LEU A 130 20.72 7.71 -9.39
N ALA A 131 21.72 7.00 -8.83
CA ALA A 131 22.34 5.87 -9.48
C ALA A 131 21.34 4.75 -9.76
N GLU A 132 20.56 4.33 -8.76
CA GLU A 132 19.50 3.32 -8.94
C GLU A 132 18.39 3.80 -9.88
N PHE A 133 18.01 5.07 -9.78
CA PHE A 133 16.99 5.66 -10.65
C PHE A 133 17.42 5.68 -12.12
N SER A 134 18.72 5.87 -12.40
CA SER A 134 19.29 5.85 -13.75
C SER A 134 19.27 4.46 -14.41
N GLN A 135 19.20 3.38 -13.62
CA GLN A 135 19.15 2.01 -14.14
C GLN A 135 17.75 1.61 -14.65
N LEU A 136 16.75 2.47 -14.45
CA LEU A 136 15.37 2.18 -14.86
C LEU A 136 15.17 2.39 -16.36
N SER A 137 14.57 1.41 -17.02
CA SER A 137 14.22 1.50 -18.44
C SER A 137 13.24 2.65 -18.71
N GLY A 138 13.68 3.62 -19.52
CA GLY A 138 12.93 4.83 -19.86
C GLY A 138 13.38 6.10 -19.10
N VAL A 139 14.39 5.99 -18.23
CA VAL A 139 15.05 7.13 -17.58
C VAL A 139 16.35 7.47 -18.32
N GLY A 140 16.26 8.40 -19.27
CA GLY A 140 17.44 8.99 -19.91
C GLY A 140 18.09 10.08 -19.04
N THR A 141 19.31 10.49 -19.38
CA THR A 141 20.09 11.52 -18.66
C THR A 141 19.32 12.84 -18.48
N TYR A 142 18.61 13.30 -19.50
CA TYR A 142 17.75 14.48 -19.42
C TYR A 142 16.65 14.33 -18.35
N LYS A 143 15.94 13.19 -18.35
CA LYS A 143 14.83 12.93 -17.41
C LYS A 143 15.32 12.68 -15.99
N LEU A 144 16.49 12.07 -15.84
CA LEU A 144 17.17 11.89 -14.56
C LEU A 144 17.45 13.25 -13.91
N ASN A 145 18.07 14.17 -14.66
CA ASN A 145 18.42 15.49 -14.13
C ASN A 145 17.18 16.36 -13.88
N GLN A 146 16.17 16.30 -14.75
CA GLN A 146 14.98 17.15 -14.63
C GLN A 146 13.96 16.65 -13.61
N TYR A 147 13.82 15.34 -13.45
CA TYR A 147 12.72 14.75 -12.66
C TYR A 147 13.20 13.79 -11.56
N GLY A 148 14.44 13.30 -11.62
CA GLY A 148 14.94 12.24 -10.73
C GLY A 148 14.78 12.56 -9.26
N GLU A 149 15.20 13.74 -8.81
CA GLU A 149 15.09 14.14 -7.40
C GLU A 149 13.65 14.19 -6.89
N ARG A 150 12.72 14.72 -7.70
CA ARG A 150 11.30 14.82 -7.33
C ARG A 150 10.68 13.44 -7.16
N PHE A 151 10.97 12.51 -8.06
CA PHE A 151 10.46 11.15 -7.98
C PHE A 151 11.10 10.34 -6.85
N ILE A 152 12.43 10.46 -6.64
CA ILE A 152 13.13 9.80 -5.53
C ILE A 152 12.58 10.29 -4.18
N THR A 153 12.31 11.59 -4.05
CA THR A 153 11.75 12.17 -2.83
C THR A 153 10.37 11.58 -2.50
N GLU A 154 9.48 11.46 -3.50
CA GLU A 154 8.16 10.84 -3.33
C GLU A 154 8.26 9.36 -2.93
N ILE A 155 9.22 8.62 -3.52
CA ILE A 155 9.47 7.21 -3.20
C ILE A 155 10.00 7.05 -1.77
N LYS A 156 10.91 7.94 -1.33
CA LYS A 156 11.43 7.96 0.05
C LYS A 156 10.33 8.26 1.05
N ALA A 157 9.50 9.27 0.78
CA ALA A 157 8.35 9.62 1.61
C ALA A 157 7.38 8.43 1.74
N TYR A 158 7.07 7.76 0.63
CA TYR A 158 6.24 6.56 0.66
C TYR A 158 6.85 5.44 1.52
N ARG A 159 8.15 5.18 1.42
CA ARG A 159 8.80 4.16 2.26
C ARG A 159 8.78 4.52 3.74
N GLN A 160 9.01 5.79 4.08
CA GLN A 160 8.88 6.26 5.46
C GLN A 160 7.45 6.08 5.98
N GLU A 161 6.43 6.40 5.16
CA GLU A 161 5.03 6.17 5.52
C GLU A 161 4.70 4.67 5.72
N GLN A 162 5.31 3.77 4.94
CA GLN A 162 5.15 2.31 5.13
C GLN A 162 5.83 1.80 6.42
N ASP A 163 6.99 2.36 6.77
CA ASP A 163 7.81 1.92 7.92
C ASP A 163 7.29 2.45 9.27
N LEU A 164 6.38 3.45 9.22
CA LEU A 164 5.65 3.99 10.36
C LEU A 164 4.40 3.17 10.73
N GLY A 165 4.27 1.92 10.26
CA GLY A 165 3.16 1.02 10.62
C GLY A 165 1.76 1.56 10.25
N THR A 166 1.70 2.62 9.45
CA THR A 166 0.44 3.28 9.10
C THR A 166 0.01 2.76 7.73
N PRO A 167 -1.02 1.91 7.62
CA PRO A 167 -1.53 1.49 6.32
C PRO A 167 -2.07 2.73 5.58
N PRO A 168 -1.53 3.12 4.41
CA PRO A 168 -2.02 4.30 3.72
C PRO A 168 -3.35 4.01 3.05
N SER A 169 -4.31 4.79 3.50
CA SER A 169 -5.62 5.03 2.92
C SER A 169 -5.54 5.25 1.41
N LYS A 170 -6.44 4.58 0.68
CA LYS A 170 -6.77 4.86 -0.71
C LYS A 170 -7.09 6.36 -0.82
N THR A 171 -6.23 7.13 -1.47
CA THR A 171 -6.45 8.56 -1.73
C THR A 171 -7.50 8.74 -2.84
N LYS A 172 -8.78 8.52 -2.51
CA LYS A 172 -9.87 9.29 -3.11
C LYS A 172 -9.68 10.74 -2.68
N LYS A 173 -9.82 11.68 -3.62
CA LYS A 173 -9.79 13.12 -3.36
C LYS A 173 -10.63 13.43 -2.10
N SER A 174 -9.99 13.90 -1.03
CA SER A 174 -10.70 14.54 0.08
C SER A 174 -11.27 15.82 -0.52
N ASN A 175 -12.57 15.81 -0.79
CA ASN A 175 -13.29 17.04 -1.03
C ASN A 175 -13.17 17.85 0.28
N PRO A 176 -12.92 19.17 0.26
CA PRO A 176 -12.95 20.01 1.47
C PRO A 176 -14.25 19.79 2.28
N ASP A 177 -15.33 19.55 1.54
CA ASP A 177 -16.64 19.13 1.98
C ASP A 177 -16.62 17.92 2.94
N THR A 178 -15.76 16.91 2.69
CA THR A 178 -15.68 15.69 3.50
C THR A 178 -15.21 15.97 4.94
N ARG A 179 -14.37 16.98 5.18
CA ARG A 179 -13.95 17.31 6.56
C ARG A 179 -15.05 18.09 7.26
N LEU A 180 -15.71 19.00 6.55
CA LEU A 180 -16.85 19.77 7.05
C LEU A 180 -18.03 18.86 7.45
N THR A 181 -18.37 17.85 6.64
CA THR A 181 -19.40 16.86 7.02
C THR A 181 -19.01 16.05 8.27
N THR A 182 -17.70 15.82 8.48
CA THR A 182 -17.23 15.16 9.72
C THR A 182 -17.49 16.03 10.92
N TRP A 183 -17.18 17.33 10.79
CA TRP A 183 -17.39 18.34 11.81
C TRP A 183 -18.87 18.49 12.16
N GLU A 184 -19.75 18.63 11.17
CA GLU A 184 -21.20 18.81 11.38
C GLU A 184 -21.84 17.65 12.15
N LEU A 185 -21.43 16.40 11.84
CA LEU A 185 -21.93 15.24 12.57
C LEU A 185 -21.33 15.14 13.97
N PHE A 186 -20.07 15.54 14.15
CA PHE A 186 -19.45 15.58 15.47
C PHE A 186 -20.11 16.64 16.38
N GLU A 187 -20.46 17.79 15.83
CA GLU A 187 -21.18 18.86 16.54
C GLU A 187 -22.60 18.43 16.95
N GLN A 188 -23.22 17.49 16.21
CA GLN A 188 -24.49 16.84 16.60
C GLN A 188 -24.33 15.85 17.77
N GLY A 189 -23.13 15.66 18.32
CA GLY A 189 -22.86 14.79 19.47
C GLY A 189 -22.67 13.32 19.10
N LEU A 190 -22.51 12.99 17.81
CA LEU A 190 -22.22 11.61 17.38
C LEU A 190 -20.78 11.23 17.72
N SER A 191 -20.60 9.98 18.15
CA SER A 191 -19.29 9.38 18.39
C SER A 191 -18.53 9.14 17.08
N VAL A 192 -17.21 8.96 17.17
CA VAL A 192 -16.35 8.65 16.02
C VAL A 192 -16.82 7.40 15.28
N GLU A 193 -17.28 6.39 16.02
CA GLU A 193 -17.78 5.10 15.52
C GLU A 193 -19.10 5.26 14.76
N GLU A 194 -20.01 6.09 15.27
CA GLU A 194 -21.29 6.40 14.64
C GLU A 194 -21.10 7.22 13.37
N ILE A 195 -20.25 8.25 13.43
CA ILE A 195 -19.88 9.06 12.26
C ILE A 195 -19.23 8.18 11.18
N ALA A 196 -18.33 7.27 11.59
CA ALA A 196 -17.70 6.33 10.68
C ALA A 196 -18.73 5.44 9.99
N SER A 197 -19.67 4.89 10.76
CA SER A 197 -20.75 4.03 10.25
C SER A 197 -21.70 4.77 9.30
N GLN A 198 -22.18 5.95 9.71
CA GLN A 198 -23.10 6.79 8.92
C GLN A 198 -22.47 7.24 7.60
N ARG A 199 -21.17 7.49 7.60
CA ARG A 199 -20.44 7.96 6.42
C ARG A 199 -19.78 6.84 5.62
N GLN A 200 -19.92 5.59 6.06
CA GLN A 200 -19.25 4.43 5.48
C GLN A 200 -17.72 4.62 5.38
N LEU A 201 -17.12 5.22 6.41
CA LEU A 201 -15.69 5.44 6.56
C LEU A 201 -15.16 4.60 7.74
N LYS A 202 -13.84 4.48 7.84
CA LYS A 202 -13.22 3.85 9.00
C LYS A 202 -13.11 4.87 10.15
N PRO A 203 -13.22 4.44 11.43
CA PRO A 203 -13.01 5.32 12.58
C PRO A 203 -11.67 6.07 12.52
N THR A 204 -10.61 5.40 12.09
CA THR A 204 -9.28 6.00 11.88
C THR A 204 -9.26 7.14 10.85
N THR A 205 -10.13 7.11 9.85
CA THR A 205 -10.28 8.22 8.88
C THR A 205 -10.99 9.41 9.52
N ILE A 206 -12.01 9.15 10.35
CA ILE A 206 -12.74 10.19 11.10
C ILE A 206 -11.82 10.86 12.11
N GLN A 207 -11.05 10.09 12.90
CA GLN A 207 -10.01 10.60 13.79
C GLN A 207 -8.97 11.45 13.03
N GLY A 208 -8.57 11.03 11.84
CA GLY A 208 -7.69 11.81 10.97
C GLY A 208 -8.30 13.16 10.53
N HIS A 209 -9.57 13.18 10.12
CA HIS A 209 -10.26 14.42 9.77
C HIS A 209 -10.38 15.36 10.96
N LEU A 210 -10.73 14.83 12.15
CA LEU A 210 -10.84 15.62 13.37
C LEU A 210 -9.48 16.19 13.79
N ALA A 211 -8.40 15.40 13.73
CA ALA A 211 -7.06 15.90 14.02
C ALA A 211 -6.65 17.07 13.11
N GLU A 212 -6.92 16.97 11.81
CA GLU A 212 -6.67 18.09 10.88
C GLU A 212 -7.55 19.32 11.14
N LEU A 213 -8.78 19.13 11.65
CA LEU A 213 -9.65 20.23 12.03
C LEU A 213 -9.17 20.93 13.30
N ILE A 214 -8.64 20.18 14.26
CA ILE A 214 -7.99 20.70 15.47
C ILE A 214 -6.77 21.55 15.09
N GLU A 215 -5.88 21.04 14.23
CA GLU A 215 -4.71 21.81 13.77
C GLU A 215 -5.09 23.11 13.03
N LYS A 216 -6.32 23.18 12.49
CA LYS A 216 -6.86 24.38 11.84
C LYS A 216 -7.60 25.33 12.80
N GLY A 217 -7.54 25.08 14.10
CA GLY A 217 -8.11 25.96 15.12
C GLY A 217 -9.62 25.78 15.33
N LYS A 218 -10.20 24.63 14.96
CA LYS A 218 -11.61 24.35 15.30
C LYS A 218 -11.73 23.93 16.76
N PRO A 219 -12.72 24.45 17.51
CA PRO A 219 -12.92 24.12 18.91
C PRO A 219 -13.53 22.73 19.05
N ILE A 220 -12.68 21.71 19.04
CA ILE A 220 -13.06 20.32 19.28
C ILE A 220 -12.71 19.97 20.73
N ASP A 221 -13.69 19.51 21.49
CA ASP A 221 -13.43 18.94 22.81
C ASP A 221 -12.71 17.59 22.64
N LEU A 222 -11.55 17.47 23.27
CA LEU A 222 -10.71 16.27 23.19
C LEU A 222 -11.18 15.17 24.15
N ASN A 223 -11.85 15.52 25.25
CA ASN A 223 -12.29 14.54 26.25
C ASN A 223 -13.19 13.41 25.72
N PRO A 224 -14.18 13.65 24.85
CA PRO A 224 -14.97 12.57 24.25
C PRO A 224 -14.19 11.76 23.21
N LEU A 225 -13.02 12.24 22.77
CA LEU A 225 -12.22 11.62 21.70
C LEU A 225 -11.02 10.83 22.23
N VAL A 226 -10.42 11.30 23.33
CA VAL A 226 -9.29 10.68 24.01
C VAL A 226 -9.56 10.80 25.49
N SER A 227 -9.66 9.68 26.19
CA SER A 227 -9.95 9.67 27.62
C SER A 227 -8.88 10.45 28.41
N PRO A 228 -9.22 11.11 29.54
CA PRO A 228 -8.24 11.83 30.35
C PRO A 228 -7.05 10.96 30.80
N GLU A 229 -7.28 9.66 31.01
CA GLU A 229 -6.24 8.68 31.32
C GLU A 229 -5.28 8.50 30.15
N HIS A 230 -5.80 8.35 28.93
CA HIS A 230 -5.00 8.24 27.72
C HIS A 230 -4.25 9.54 27.44
N GLN A 231 -4.88 10.70 27.65
CA GLN A 231 -4.23 12.00 27.51
C GLN A 231 -3.00 12.12 28.43
N ALA A 232 -3.11 11.70 29.70
CA ALA A 232 -2.01 11.72 30.66
C ALA A 232 -0.85 10.81 30.23
N LEU A 233 -1.16 9.60 29.75
CA LEU A 233 -0.17 8.65 29.25
C LEU A 233 0.54 9.18 28.00
N ILE A 234 -0.20 9.74 27.04
CA ILE A 234 0.38 10.32 25.82
C ILE A 234 1.26 11.51 26.18
N LEU A 235 0.84 12.38 27.12
CA LEU A 235 1.64 13.50 27.57
C LEU A 235 2.96 13.05 28.21
N GLN A 236 2.94 11.99 29.01
CA GLN A 236 4.15 11.40 29.58
C GLN A 236 5.07 10.90 28.47
N ALA A 237 4.54 10.12 27.52
CA ALA A 237 5.30 9.60 26.39
C ALA A 237 5.91 10.72 25.53
N VAL A 238 5.17 11.82 25.32
CA VAL A 238 5.63 13.02 24.62
C VAL A 238 6.82 13.69 25.32
N ARG A 239 6.82 13.74 26.66
CA ARG A 239 7.92 14.34 27.43
C ARG A 239 9.21 13.52 27.38
N GLU A 240 9.08 12.19 27.34
CA GLU A 240 10.23 11.28 27.33
C GLU A 240 10.82 11.09 25.92
N THR A 241 9.97 10.96 24.90
CA THR A 241 10.41 10.65 23.52
C THR A 241 10.63 11.90 22.66
N GLY A 242 9.98 13.01 22.99
CA GLY A 242 9.98 14.22 22.16
C GLY A 242 9.07 14.10 20.92
N VAL A 243 8.43 15.20 20.54
CA VAL A 243 7.44 15.22 19.44
C VAL A 243 8.07 15.33 18.05
N SER A 244 9.36 15.63 17.97
CA SER A 244 10.10 15.83 16.72
C SER A 244 10.27 14.56 15.89
N GLU A 245 10.19 13.38 16.51
CA GLU A 245 10.45 12.09 15.85
C GLU A 245 9.17 11.42 15.29
N GLY A 246 8.01 12.06 15.44
CA GLY A 246 6.73 11.56 14.93
C GLY A 246 5.96 10.68 15.93
N ILE A 247 4.93 9.99 15.44
CA ILE A 247 3.98 9.25 16.31
C ILE A 247 4.53 7.89 16.77
N LYS A 248 5.45 7.29 16.00
CA LYS A 248 5.95 5.93 16.22
C LYS A 248 6.69 5.76 17.57
N PRO A 249 7.62 6.65 17.97
CA PRO A 249 8.29 6.53 19.27
C PRO A 249 7.31 6.61 20.46
N ILE A 250 6.31 7.48 20.36
CA ILE A 250 5.24 7.63 21.37
C ILE A 250 4.41 6.35 21.46
N TYR A 251 4.04 5.77 20.32
CA TYR A 251 3.29 4.50 20.26
C TYR A 251 4.08 3.33 20.86
N GLU A 252 5.38 3.24 20.54
CA GLU A 252 6.28 2.22 21.07
C GLU A 252 6.48 2.38 22.59
N TYR A 253 6.62 3.62 23.09
CA TYR A 253 6.70 3.90 24.52
C TYR A 253 5.43 3.49 25.28
N LEU A 254 4.27 3.63 24.63
CA LEU A 254 2.97 3.25 25.18
C LEU A 254 2.67 1.74 25.07
N ASP A 255 3.62 0.94 24.56
CA ASP A 255 3.50 -0.51 24.37
C ASP A 255 2.24 -0.90 23.57
N GLY A 256 1.85 -0.05 22.62
CA GLY A 256 0.67 -0.25 21.77
C GLY A 256 -0.69 -0.25 22.48
N LYS A 257 -0.76 0.21 23.74
CA LYS A 257 -2.01 0.28 24.52
C LYS A 257 -2.99 1.34 24.03
N ILE A 258 -2.48 2.35 23.33
CA ILE A 258 -3.23 3.49 22.80
C ILE A 258 -3.10 3.47 21.29
N ASP A 259 -4.20 3.69 20.57
CA ASP A 259 -4.18 3.65 19.11
C ASP A 259 -3.53 4.90 18.49
N TYR A 260 -3.02 4.75 17.26
CA TYR A 260 -2.36 5.84 16.52
C TYR A 260 -3.27 7.06 16.27
N GLY A 261 -4.58 6.86 16.20
CA GLY A 261 -5.58 7.91 16.00
C GLY A 261 -5.76 8.78 17.24
N GLU A 262 -5.86 8.17 18.42
CA GLU A 262 -5.91 8.88 19.71
C GLU A 262 -4.63 9.68 19.95
N ILE A 263 -3.46 9.09 19.70
CA ILE A 263 -2.18 9.81 19.80
C ILE A 263 -2.15 11.00 18.83
N ARG A 264 -2.62 10.81 17.60
CA ARG A 264 -2.66 11.88 16.59
C ARG A 264 -3.60 13.03 17.01
N LEU A 265 -4.77 12.71 17.55
CA LEU A 265 -5.73 13.70 18.04
C LEU A 265 -5.15 14.52 19.19
N PHE A 266 -4.52 13.85 20.16
CA PHE A 266 -3.87 14.52 21.28
C PHE A 266 -2.73 15.44 20.81
N LEU A 267 -1.88 14.97 19.90
CA LEU A 267 -0.77 15.77 19.38
C LEU A 267 -1.24 17.00 18.59
N ALA A 268 -2.31 16.87 17.81
CA ALA A 268 -2.93 17.99 17.09
C ALA A 268 -3.41 19.06 18.09
N TRP A 269 -4.13 18.64 19.12
CA TRP A 269 -4.63 19.53 20.18
C TRP A 269 -3.49 20.18 20.97
N TRP A 270 -2.48 19.40 21.36
CA TRP A 270 -1.34 19.88 22.12
C TRP A 270 -0.52 20.92 21.34
N ARG A 271 -0.34 20.75 20.03
CA ARG A 271 0.33 21.75 19.17
C ARG A 271 -0.47 23.04 19.06
N GLN A 272 -1.80 22.96 18.94
CA GLN A 272 -2.67 24.13 18.91
C GLN A 272 -2.54 24.95 20.19
N GLN A 273 -2.55 24.30 21.36
CA GLN A 273 -2.40 24.97 22.66
C GLN A 273 -1.03 25.67 22.82
N GLN A 274 0.04 25.07 22.28
CA GLN A 274 1.38 25.69 22.28
C GLN A 274 1.44 26.93 21.36
N GLN A 275 0.74 26.91 20.23
CA GLN A 275 0.65 28.06 19.32
C GLN A 275 -0.13 29.21 19.95
N GLU A 276 -1.30 28.94 20.55
CA GLU A 276 -2.12 29.95 21.23
C GLU A 276 -1.37 30.59 22.42
N GLY A 277 -0.60 29.81 23.18
CA GLY A 277 0.25 30.34 24.26
C GLY A 277 1.40 31.23 23.78
N SER A 278 1.96 30.94 22.60
CA SER A 278 3.04 31.75 21.99
C SER A 278 2.53 33.08 21.41
N GLU A 279 1.32 33.11 20.83
CA GLU A 279 0.70 34.32 20.30
C GLU A 279 0.26 35.30 21.41
N GLN A 280 -0.17 34.78 22.57
CA GLN A 280 -0.53 35.63 23.72
C GLN A 280 0.68 36.31 24.38
N MET A 281 1.87 35.68 24.35
CA MET A 281 3.10 36.32 24.84
C MET A 281 3.61 37.44 23.91
N VAL A 282 3.48 37.28 22.59
CA VAL A 282 3.89 38.32 21.62
C VAL A 282 2.97 39.54 21.69
N ASN A 283 1.68 39.36 21.98
CA ASN A 283 0.73 40.47 22.13
C ASN A 283 0.77 41.19 23.49
N SER A 284 1.26 40.54 24.56
CA SER A 284 1.52 41.23 25.84
C SER A 284 2.76 42.12 25.81
N ASN A 285 3.75 41.81 24.96
CA ASN A 285 4.99 42.60 24.86
C ASN A 285 4.90 43.79 23.89
N LYS A 286 3.68 44.11 23.43
CA LYS A 286 3.35 45.19 22.48
C LYS A 286 2.40 46.25 23.06
N ARG A 287 2.14 46.21 24.37
CA ARG A 287 1.40 47.23 25.11
C ARG A 287 2.28 47.90 26.15
#